data_AF-T0CGM0-F1
#
_entry.id   AF-T0CGM0-F1
#
_cell.length_a   1.000
_cell.length_b   1.000
_cell.length_c   1.000
_cell.angle_alpha   90.00
_cell.angle_beta   90.00
_cell.angle_gamma   90.00
#
_symmetry.space_group_name_H-M   'P 1'
#
loop_
_entity.id
_entity.type
_entity.pdbx_description
1 polymer ?
#
loop_
_entity_poly.entity_id
_entity_poly.type
_entity_poly.pdbx_seq_one_letter_code
_entity_poly.pdbx_strand_id
1 'polypeptide(L)'
;MQVIARYGYTGAELIRFSPEEGWSVFDDENTRFRQVQLQSGAFDLVLGQRNSPEPYMEHFGVMVSEDRYQRCLKRFTSENYTIQERTNRSFFTTPFGVRLELVAPHHGGYRTFNASDHHILTVQHVRFAVQDPQQCSSFFSDALGAEILTQLHFERATDSSKFRPVEIRLSSAPGGSKSMMTTLLPGISVQVDHAGVQTTLDTRLSESDKNPT
;
A
#
# COMPACT_ATOMS: atom_id res chain seq x y z
N MET A 1 5.28 3.45 -13.85
CA MET A 1 4.08 3.68 -13.02
C MET A 1 3.18 4.67 -13.73
N GLN A 2 1.88 4.42 -13.71
CA GLN A 2 0.86 5.30 -14.28
C GLN A 2 -0.10 5.75 -13.17
N VAL A 3 -0.53 7.02 -13.20
CA VAL A 3 -1.66 7.47 -12.37
C VAL A 3 -2.93 6.82 -12.92
N ILE A 4 -3.67 6.09 -12.08
CA ILE A 4 -4.90 5.40 -12.48
C ILE A 4 -6.16 5.94 -11.82
N ALA A 5 -6.00 6.73 -10.78
CA ALA A 5 -7.08 7.46 -10.15
C ALA A 5 -6.53 8.56 -9.25
N ARG A 6 -7.38 9.54 -8.99
CA ARG A 6 -7.20 10.47 -7.88
C ARG A 6 -8.48 10.50 -7.06
N TYR A 7 -8.36 10.76 -5.77
CA TYR A 7 -9.49 10.76 -4.86
C TYR A 7 -9.48 11.97 -3.95
N GLY A 8 -10.65 12.43 -3.58
CA GLY A 8 -10.79 13.40 -2.50
C GLY A 8 -12.22 13.61 -2.05
N TYR A 9 -12.39 14.30 -0.94
CA TYR A 9 -13.67 14.64 -0.37
C TYR A 9 -14.12 16.03 -0.81
N THR A 10 -15.19 16.10 -1.59
CA THR A 10 -15.91 17.34 -1.89
C THR A 10 -17.16 17.36 -1.00
N GLY A 11 -17.20 18.30 -0.05
CA GLY A 11 -18.20 18.27 1.02
C GLY A 11 -18.03 17.07 1.94
N ALA A 12 -18.98 16.12 1.90
CA ALA A 12 -18.98 14.86 2.66
C ALA A 12 -18.80 13.62 1.76
N GLU A 13 -18.76 13.79 0.45
CA GLU A 13 -18.72 12.70 -0.53
C GLU A 13 -17.29 12.43 -0.97
N LEU A 14 -16.92 11.15 -1.06
CA LEU A 14 -15.65 10.73 -1.65
C LEU A 14 -15.82 10.67 -3.18
N ILE A 15 -15.14 11.57 -3.88
CA ILE A 15 -15.14 11.66 -5.33
C ILE A 15 -13.90 10.95 -5.89
N ARG A 16 -14.11 10.23 -6.99
CA ARG A 16 -13.05 9.71 -7.85
C ARG A 16 -12.89 10.64 -9.05
N PHE A 17 -11.71 11.22 -9.16
CA PHE A 17 -11.31 12.13 -10.23
C PHE A 17 -10.58 11.35 -11.33
N SER A 18 -10.56 11.95 -12.52
CA SER A 18 -9.83 11.43 -13.66
C SER A 18 -8.31 11.47 -13.40
N PRO A 19 -7.53 10.48 -13.87
CA PRO A 19 -6.07 10.46 -13.69
C PRO A 19 -5.34 11.69 -14.23
N GLU A 20 -5.82 12.21 -15.35
CA GLU A 20 -5.31 13.38 -16.07
C GLU A 20 -5.59 14.71 -15.36
N GLU A 21 -6.52 14.75 -14.40
CA GLU A 21 -6.85 15.97 -13.69
C GLU A 21 -5.70 16.40 -12.78
N GLY A 22 -5.32 17.68 -12.88
CA GLY A 22 -4.29 18.28 -12.06
C GLY A 22 -4.80 18.67 -10.67
N TRP A 23 -3.88 19.10 -9.79
CA TRP A 23 -4.24 19.55 -8.44
C TRP A 23 -5.17 20.77 -8.42
N SER A 24 -5.14 21.60 -9.45
CA SER A 24 -6.02 22.78 -9.57
C SER A 24 -7.50 22.42 -9.50
N VAL A 25 -7.91 21.27 -10.05
CA VAL A 25 -9.31 20.81 -9.99
C VAL A 25 -9.75 20.56 -8.53
N PHE A 26 -8.83 20.08 -7.69
CA PHE A 26 -9.08 19.86 -6.25
C PHE A 26 -9.17 21.17 -5.48
N ASP A 27 -8.49 22.21 -5.94
CA ASP A 27 -8.56 23.54 -5.32
C ASP A 27 -9.90 24.21 -5.67
N ASP A 28 -10.29 24.15 -6.95
CA ASP A 28 -11.55 24.70 -7.46
C ASP A 28 -12.78 24.06 -6.80
N GLU A 29 -12.73 22.75 -6.53
CA GLU A 29 -13.81 22.01 -5.87
C GLU A 29 -13.76 22.07 -4.33
N ASN A 30 -12.79 22.78 -3.74
CA ASN A 30 -12.56 22.79 -2.29
C ASN A 30 -12.42 21.36 -1.71
N THR A 31 -11.74 20.49 -2.47
CA THR A 31 -11.58 19.08 -2.16
C THR A 31 -10.55 18.87 -1.06
N ARG A 32 -10.97 18.18 0.01
CA ARG A 32 -10.15 17.81 1.17
C ARG A 32 -9.68 16.36 1.04
N PHE A 33 -8.58 16.01 1.72
CA PHE A 33 -8.03 14.65 1.73
C PHE A 33 -7.70 14.13 0.32
N ARG A 34 -6.59 14.59 -0.23
CA ARG A 34 -6.21 14.39 -1.63
C ARG A 34 -5.34 13.14 -1.76
N GLN A 35 -5.75 12.19 -2.60
CA GLN A 35 -4.98 10.97 -2.87
C GLN A 35 -4.71 10.79 -4.37
N VAL A 36 -3.56 10.23 -4.69
CA VAL A 36 -3.17 9.78 -6.04
C VAL A 36 -2.90 8.30 -5.97
N GLN A 37 -3.58 7.51 -6.79
CA GLN A 37 -3.31 6.08 -6.96
C GLN A 37 -2.45 5.88 -8.20
N LEU A 38 -1.27 5.31 -7.98
CA LEU A 38 -0.34 4.88 -9.00
C LEU A 38 -0.43 3.37 -9.13
N GLN A 39 -0.45 2.87 -10.36
CA GLN A 39 -0.43 1.44 -10.63
C GLN A 39 0.80 1.06 -11.45
N SER A 40 1.32 -0.12 -11.14
CA SER A 40 2.42 -0.76 -11.88
C SER A 40 2.24 -2.28 -11.80
N GLY A 41 1.58 -2.87 -12.79
CA GLY A 41 1.25 -4.30 -12.74
C GLY A 41 0.38 -4.63 -11.54
N ALA A 42 0.83 -5.56 -10.69
CA ALA A 42 0.15 -6.03 -9.50
C ALA A 42 0.55 -5.22 -8.26
N PHE A 43 0.91 -3.96 -8.45
CA PHE A 43 1.25 -3.08 -7.34
C PHE A 43 0.52 -1.76 -7.50
N ASP A 44 -0.23 -1.42 -6.45
CA ASP A 44 -0.89 -0.13 -6.32
C ASP A 44 -0.23 0.67 -5.20
N LEU A 45 0.12 1.91 -5.50
CA LEU A 45 0.69 2.85 -4.57
C LEU A 45 -0.24 4.05 -4.43
N VAL A 46 -0.79 4.25 -3.24
CA VAL A 46 -1.66 5.39 -2.96
C VAL A 46 -0.86 6.44 -2.20
N LEU A 47 -0.78 7.66 -2.71
CA LEU A 47 -0.11 8.78 -2.06
C LEU A 47 -1.16 9.79 -1.62
N GLY A 48 -1.29 10.03 -0.32
CA GLY A 48 -2.31 10.92 0.26
C GLY A 48 -1.77 12.14 1.03
N GLN A 49 -2.12 13.36 0.65
CA GLN A 49 -1.71 14.54 1.43
C GLN A 49 -2.36 14.52 2.83
N ARG A 50 -1.54 14.64 3.89
CA ARG A 50 -2.01 14.71 5.28
C ARG A 50 -1.26 15.80 6.06
N ASN A 51 -1.88 16.27 7.14
CA ASN A 51 -1.36 17.34 8.00
C ASN A 51 -0.25 16.90 8.96
N SER A 52 0.32 15.71 8.79
CA SER A 52 1.43 15.23 9.63
C SER A 52 2.75 15.84 9.14
N PRO A 53 3.63 16.32 10.04
CA PRO A 53 4.96 16.79 9.66
C PRO A 53 5.86 15.64 9.16
N GLU A 54 5.59 14.41 9.62
CA GLU A 54 6.36 13.23 9.24
C GLU A 54 5.56 12.30 8.31
N PRO A 55 6.21 11.72 7.28
CA PRO A 55 5.64 10.66 6.47
C PRO A 55 5.33 9.42 7.30
N TYR A 56 4.14 8.85 7.12
CA TYR A 56 3.76 7.61 7.76
C TYR A 56 2.94 6.74 6.82
N MET A 57 2.93 5.43 7.08
CA MET A 57 2.12 4.48 6.32
C MET A 57 0.78 4.26 7.01
N GLU A 58 -0.30 4.59 6.31
CA GLU A 58 -1.66 4.42 6.87
C GLU A 58 -2.05 2.95 6.93
N HIS A 59 -1.83 2.22 5.84
CA HIS A 59 -2.10 0.80 5.75
C HIS A 59 -1.26 0.12 4.67
N PHE A 60 -1.13 -1.19 4.84
CA PHE A 60 -0.49 -2.10 3.91
C PHE A 60 -1.50 -3.19 3.54
N GLY A 61 -1.76 -3.36 2.25
CA GLY A 61 -2.76 -4.27 1.72
C GLY A 61 -2.18 -5.43 0.94
N VAL A 62 -2.72 -6.62 1.17
CA VAL A 62 -2.40 -7.82 0.39
C VAL A 62 -3.66 -8.52 -0.10
N MET A 63 -3.61 -8.98 -1.33
CA MET A 63 -4.60 -9.92 -1.86
C MET A 63 -4.22 -11.34 -1.46
N VAL A 64 -5.18 -12.07 -0.89
CA VAL A 64 -5.00 -13.45 -0.44
C VAL A 64 -6.13 -14.33 -0.99
N SER A 65 -5.94 -15.64 -1.02
CA SER A 65 -7.03 -16.57 -1.37
C SER A 65 -8.19 -16.47 -0.37
N GLU A 66 -9.40 -16.86 -0.80
CA GLU A 66 -10.60 -16.85 0.05
C GLU A 66 -10.40 -17.62 1.36
N ASP A 67 -9.88 -18.85 1.28
CA ASP A 67 -9.61 -19.66 2.48
C ASP A 67 -8.62 -18.97 3.43
N ARG A 68 -7.64 -18.24 2.89
CA ARG A 68 -6.67 -17.51 3.69
C ARG A 68 -7.30 -16.28 4.32
N TYR A 69 -8.14 -15.55 3.57
CA TYR A 69 -8.92 -14.43 4.09
C TYR A 69 -9.78 -14.86 5.28
N GLN A 70 -10.56 -15.93 5.14
CA GLN A 70 -11.42 -16.45 6.21
C GLN A 70 -10.63 -16.92 7.44
N ARG A 71 -9.48 -17.57 7.23
CA ARG A 71 -8.58 -17.95 8.35
C ARG A 71 -8.02 -16.74 9.09
N CYS A 72 -7.60 -15.70 8.36
CA CYS A 72 -7.12 -14.46 8.96
C CYS A 72 -8.23 -13.79 9.77
N LEU A 73 -9.42 -13.66 9.19
CA LEU A 73 -10.58 -13.05 9.85
C LEU A 73 -10.92 -13.78 11.16
N LYS A 74 -11.08 -15.10 11.11
CA LYS A 74 -11.37 -15.93 12.30
C LYS A 74 -10.31 -15.75 13.39
N ARG A 75 -9.03 -15.75 13.00
CA ARG A 75 -7.92 -15.58 13.94
C ARG A 75 -7.94 -14.19 14.58
N PHE A 76 -8.00 -13.14 13.77
CA PHE A 76 -7.99 -11.77 14.28
C PHE A 76 -9.18 -11.49 15.20
N THR A 77 -10.34 -12.08 14.91
CA THR A 77 -11.50 -12.03 15.81
C THR A 77 -11.21 -12.74 17.14
N SER A 78 -10.61 -13.94 17.09
CA SER A 78 -10.28 -14.72 18.31
C SER A 78 -9.24 -14.04 19.21
N GLU A 79 -8.35 -13.24 18.62
CA GLU A 79 -7.33 -12.47 19.33
C GLU A 79 -7.81 -11.07 19.73
N ASN A 80 -9.11 -10.76 19.55
CA ASN A 80 -9.75 -9.48 19.88
C ASN A 80 -9.14 -8.25 19.20
N TYR A 81 -8.62 -8.40 17.98
CA TYR A 81 -8.19 -7.24 17.20
C TYR A 81 -9.39 -6.41 16.76
N THR A 82 -9.17 -5.11 16.59
CA THR A 82 -10.16 -4.23 15.95
C THR A 82 -10.21 -4.53 14.46
N ILE A 83 -11.35 -5.04 14.00
CA ILE A 83 -11.62 -5.36 12.60
C ILE A 83 -12.61 -4.34 12.06
N GLN A 84 -12.27 -3.73 10.92
CA GLN A 84 -13.20 -2.95 10.13
C GLN A 84 -13.49 -3.67 8.83
N GLU A 85 -14.60 -4.39 8.81
CA GLU A 85 -15.11 -5.07 7.62
C GLU A 85 -15.77 -4.05 6.69
N ARG A 86 -15.45 -4.15 5.40
CA ARG A 86 -16.10 -3.45 4.30
C ARG A 86 -16.59 -4.48 3.29
N THR A 87 -17.51 -4.06 2.42
CA THR A 87 -18.09 -4.92 1.38
C THR A 87 -17.04 -5.65 0.54
N ASN A 88 -15.84 -5.08 0.38
CA ASN A 88 -14.81 -5.63 -0.49
C ASN A 88 -13.43 -5.90 0.16
N ARG A 89 -13.25 -5.60 1.44
CA ARG A 89 -11.95 -5.67 2.13
C ARG A 89 -12.13 -5.60 3.63
N SER A 90 -11.15 -6.11 4.37
CA SER A 90 -11.09 -5.95 5.82
C SER A 90 -9.82 -5.26 6.23
N PHE A 91 -9.93 -4.36 7.19
CA PHE A 91 -8.78 -3.70 7.80
C PHE A 91 -8.60 -4.17 9.24
N PHE A 92 -7.37 -4.51 9.59
CA PHE A 92 -6.95 -4.98 10.90
C PHE A 92 -5.93 -4.02 11.48
N THR A 93 -6.18 -3.47 12.66
CA THR A 93 -5.15 -2.67 13.34
C THR A 93 -4.16 -3.63 13.98
N THR A 94 -2.89 -3.57 13.58
CA THR A 94 -1.83 -4.41 14.15
C THR A 94 -1.30 -3.81 15.46
N PRO A 95 -0.64 -4.62 16.32
CA PRO A 95 0.03 -4.12 17.53
C PRO A 95 1.13 -3.08 17.24
N PHE A 96 1.59 -3.01 16.00
CA PHE A 96 2.71 -2.16 15.58
C PHE A 96 2.27 -0.77 15.10
N GLY A 97 0.97 -0.45 15.19
CA GLY A 97 0.43 0.86 14.81
C GLY A 97 0.22 1.05 13.30
N VAL A 98 0.28 -0.03 12.52
CA VAL A 98 -0.07 -0.06 11.10
C VAL A 98 -1.37 -0.84 10.89
N ARG A 99 -2.18 -0.46 9.90
CA ARG A 99 -3.34 -1.25 9.49
C ARG A 99 -2.97 -2.23 8.37
N LEU A 100 -3.33 -3.49 8.55
CA LEU A 100 -3.27 -4.50 7.50
C LEU A 100 -4.61 -4.51 6.75
N GLU A 101 -4.59 -4.33 5.44
CA GLU A 101 -5.74 -4.55 4.57
C GLU A 101 -5.66 -5.95 3.96
N LEU A 102 -6.73 -6.72 4.09
CA LEU A 102 -6.89 -7.99 3.39
C LEU A 102 -7.99 -7.87 2.35
N VAL A 103 -7.68 -8.40 1.18
CA VAL A 103 -8.58 -8.41 0.02
C VAL A 103 -8.73 -9.85 -0.46
N ALA A 104 -9.97 -10.28 -0.65
CA ALA A 104 -10.28 -11.55 -1.31
C ALA A 104 -10.57 -11.33 -2.82
N PRO A 105 -10.32 -12.30 -3.71
CA PRO A 105 -10.38 -12.09 -5.16
C PRO A 105 -11.78 -11.76 -5.69
N HIS A 106 -12.84 -12.30 -5.07
CA HIS A 106 -14.22 -12.12 -5.53
C HIS A 106 -14.87 -10.83 -5.06
N HIS A 107 -14.17 -10.04 -4.26
CA HIS A 107 -14.71 -8.83 -3.64
C HIS A 107 -14.72 -7.61 -4.57
N GLY A 108 -14.34 -7.75 -5.85
CA GLY A 108 -14.60 -6.75 -6.91
C GLY A 108 -13.86 -5.41 -6.78
N GLY A 109 -13.08 -5.21 -5.72
CA GLY A 109 -12.33 -3.97 -5.48
C GLY A 109 -11.03 -3.85 -6.27
N TYR A 110 -10.51 -4.98 -6.78
CA TYR A 110 -9.22 -5.03 -7.45
C TYR A 110 -9.29 -5.99 -8.63
N ARG A 111 -8.60 -5.64 -9.71
CA ARG A 111 -8.53 -6.47 -10.91
C ARG A 111 -7.74 -7.73 -10.59
N THR A 112 -8.34 -8.91 -10.80
CA THR A 112 -7.62 -10.18 -10.76
C THR A 112 -6.67 -10.21 -11.94
N PHE A 113 -5.37 -10.23 -11.67
CA PHE A 113 -4.34 -10.34 -12.70
C PHE A 113 -4.25 -11.77 -13.21
N ASN A 114 -4.26 -11.95 -14.53
CA ASN A 114 -4.10 -13.27 -15.12
C ASN A 114 -2.60 -13.59 -15.26
N ALA A 115 -2.24 -14.86 -15.11
CA ALA A 115 -0.85 -15.31 -15.27
C ALA A 115 -0.23 -14.99 -16.65
N SER A 116 -1.07 -14.71 -17.65
CA SER A 116 -0.72 -14.31 -19.01
C SER A 116 -0.34 -12.83 -19.16
N ASP A 117 -0.50 -12.01 -18.12
CA ASP A 117 -0.13 -10.60 -18.14
C ASP A 117 1.39 -10.48 -17.95
N HIS A 118 2.16 -10.78 -19.00
CA HIS A 118 3.62 -10.94 -19.01
C HIS A 118 4.44 -9.65 -18.72
N HIS A 119 3.78 -8.52 -18.46
CA HIS A 119 4.42 -7.23 -18.15
C HIS A 119 4.08 -6.70 -16.75
N ILE A 120 3.57 -7.57 -15.89
CA ILE A 120 3.25 -7.22 -14.51
C ILE A 120 4.54 -7.02 -13.71
N LEU A 121 4.72 -5.81 -13.19
CA LEU A 121 5.64 -5.58 -12.09
C LEU A 121 5.05 -6.23 -10.84
N THR A 122 5.88 -7.04 -10.19
CA THR A 122 5.58 -7.74 -8.94
C THR A 122 6.47 -7.19 -7.84
N VAL A 123 5.98 -7.28 -6.61
CA VAL A 123 6.79 -6.90 -5.45
C VAL A 123 7.83 -7.98 -5.22
N GLN A 124 9.11 -7.61 -5.30
CA GLN A 124 10.20 -8.46 -4.83
C GLN A 124 10.27 -8.42 -3.32
N HIS A 125 10.38 -7.20 -2.77
CA HIS A 125 10.40 -7.01 -1.34
C HIS A 125 9.91 -5.62 -0.91
N VAL A 126 9.46 -5.55 0.33
CA VAL A 126 9.25 -4.33 1.09
C VAL A 126 10.07 -4.39 2.36
N ARG A 127 10.83 -3.34 2.63
CA ARG A 127 11.56 -3.19 3.89
C ARG A 127 10.83 -2.21 4.79
N PHE A 128 10.71 -2.59 6.06
CA PHE A 128 10.13 -1.78 7.12
C PHE A 128 11.13 -1.61 8.26
N ALA A 129 11.38 -0.37 8.65
CA ALA A 129 11.96 -0.05 9.95
C ALA A 129 10.89 -0.18 11.02
N VAL A 130 11.13 -1.02 12.02
CA VAL A 130 10.18 -1.33 13.09
C VAL A 130 10.86 -1.40 14.46
N GLN A 131 10.11 -1.17 15.53
CA GLN A 131 10.66 -1.27 16.88
C GLN A 131 11.12 -2.68 17.22
N ASP A 132 10.45 -3.73 16.74
CA ASP A 132 10.82 -5.13 16.97
C ASP A 132 10.63 -6.02 15.73
N PRO A 133 11.68 -6.23 14.90
CA PRO A 133 11.61 -7.10 13.73
C PRO A 133 11.24 -8.54 14.02
N GLN A 134 11.71 -9.13 15.12
CA GLN A 134 11.38 -10.51 15.45
C GLN A 134 9.88 -10.64 15.72
N GLN A 135 9.33 -9.75 16.56
CA GLN A 135 7.90 -9.72 16.85
C GLN A 135 7.05 -9.44 15.60
N CYS A 136 7.47 -8.48 14.77
CA CYS A 136 6.78 -8.18 13.50
C CYS A 136 6.81 -9.38 12.56
N SER A 137 7.98 -9.99 12.37
CA SER A 137 8.15 -11.15 11.48
C SER A 137 7.28 -12.31 11.92
N SER A 138 7.24 -12.64 13.21
CA SER A 138 6.35 -13.68 13.74
C SER A 138 4.88 -13.35 13.49
N PHE A 139 4.43 -12.13 13.82
CA PHE A 139 3.05 -11.72 13.60
C PHE A 139 2.63 -11.84 12.13
N PHE A 140 3.41 -11.29 11.20
CA PHE A 140 3.08 -11.30 9.78
C PHE A 140 3.26 -12.69 9.15
N SER A 141 4.19 -13.51 9.65
CA SER A 141 4.29 -14.93 9.29
C SER A 141 3.01 -15.68 9.63
N ASP A 142 2.53 -15.50 10.85
CA ASP A 142 1.35 -16.19 11.33
C ASP A 142 0.07 -15.66 10.66
N ALA A 143 0.03 -14.37 10.34
CA ALA A 143 -1.13 -13.74 9.71
C ALA A 143 -1.21 -14.06 8.21
N LEU A 144 -0.12 -13.84 7.48
CA LEU A 144 -0.11 -13.87 6.02
C LEU A 144 0.45 -15.19 5.47
N GLY A 145 1.20 -15.94 6.28
CA GLY A 145 1.93 -17.14 5.88
C GLY A 145 3.34 -16.83 5.38
N ALA A 146 4.22 -17.83 5.50
CA ALA A 146 5.64 -17.73 5.14
C ALA A 146 5.89 -17.29 3.68
N GLU A 147 4.99 -17.63 2.76
CA GLU A 147 5.10 -17.30 1.33
C GLU A 147 4.87 -15.81 1.01
N ILE A 148 4.17 -15.07 1.87
CA ILE A 148 4.08 -13.61 1.77
C ILE A 148 5.23 -12.97 2.55
N LEU A 149 5.64 -13.58 3.66
CA LEU A 149 6.75 -13.09 4.48
C LEU A 149 8.09 -13.01 3.73
N THR A 150 8.33 -13.86 2.72
CA THR A 150 9.55 -13.78 1.90
C THR A 150 9.70 -12.44 1.17
N GLN A 151 8.61 -11.68 1.01
CA GLN A 151 8.60 -10.35 0.42
C GLN A 151 8.62 -9.24 1.47
N LEU A 152 8.53 -9.54 2.77
CA LEU A 152 8.48 -8.55 3.84
C LEU A 152 9.72 -8.67 4.72
N HIS A 153 10.51 -7.60 4.75
CA HIS A 153 11.71 -7.53 5.55
C HIS A 153 11.53 -6.48 6.63
N PHE A 154 11.83 -6.88 7.88
CA PHE A 154 11.74 -6.01 9.03
C PHE A 154 13.14 -5.75 9.57
N GLU A 155 13.50 -4.49 9.74
CA GLU A 155 14.77 -4.06 10.32
C GLU A 155 14.52 -3.17 11.53
N ARG A 156 15.47 -3.14 12.46
CA ARG A 156 15.32 -2.39 13.71
C ARG A 156 15.33 -0.90 13.38
N ALA A 157 14.29 -0.18 13.76
CA ALA A 157 14.25 1.27 13.65
C ALA A 157 15.35 1.90 14.52
N THR A 158 16.04 2.91 13.98
CA THR A 158 17.06 3.69 14.68
C THR A 158 16.46 4.87 15.46
N ASP A 159 15.17 5.13 15.28
CA ASP A 159 14.40 6.19 15.90
C ASP A 159 13.21 5.60 16.70
N SER A 160 12.36 6.47 17.24
CA SER A 160 11.18 6.06 18.02
C SER A 160 10.02 5.49 17.17
N SER A 161 10.16 5.43 15.85
CA SER A 161 9.09 4.98 14.94
C SER A 161 8.75 3.52 15.20
N LYS A 162 7.46 3.24 15.41
CA LYS A 162 6.98 1.86 15.62
C LYS A 162 6.99 1.02 14.35
N PHE A 163 6.64 1.65 13.22
CA PHE A 163 6.50 0.97 11.94
C PHE A 163 6.58 1.96 10.78
N ARG A 164 7.61 1.86 9.94
CA ARG A 164 7.84 2.76 8.79
C ARG A 164 8.39 1.99 7.59
N PRO A 165 7.75 2.05 6.41
CA PRO A 165 8.37 1.55 5.18
C PRO A 165 9.60 2.40 4.82
N VAL A 166 10.67 1.74 4.40
CA VAL A 166 11.93 2.39 4.00
C VAL A 166 12.28 2.13 2.54
N GLU A 167 11.88 1.00 2.00
CA GLU A 167 12.15 0.61 0.61
C GLU A 167 11.05 -0.30 0.07
N ILE A 168 10.64 -0.09 -1.18
CA ILE A 168 9.87 -1.05 -1.97
C ILE A 168 10.68 -1.38 -3.22
N ARG A 169 10.88 -2.67 -3.49
CA ARG A 169 11.53 -3.16 -4.70
C ARG A 169 10.54 -3.93 -5.56
N LEU A 170 10.41 -3.51 -6.81
CA LEU A 170 9.55 -4.12 -7.82
C LEU A 170 10.40 -4.77 -8.92
N SER A 171 9.94 -5.88 -9.48
CA SER A 171 10.55 -6.49 -10.66
C SER A 171 9.54 -6.99 -11.68
N SER A 172 9.93 -7.03 -12.94
CA SER A 172 9.21 -7.80 -13.95
C SER A 172 9.61 -9.27 -13.84
N ALA A 173 8.80 -10.08 -13.15
CA ALA A 173 8.96 -11.53 -13.15
C ALA A 173 7.83 -12.19 -13.95
N PRO A 174 8.10 -13.24 -14.74
CA PRO A 174 7.04 -14.05 -15.33
C PRO A 174 6.28 -14.78 -14.22
N GLY A 175 4.99 -14.48 -14.03
CA GLY A 175 4.07 -15.32 -13.25
C GLY A 175 3.84 -14.98 -11.77
N GLY A 176 4.04 -13.73 -11.32
CA GLY A 176 3.69 -13.36 -9.94
C GLY A 176 2.28 -12.77 -9.80
N SER A 177 1.33 -13.53 -9.27
CA SER A 177 -0.02 -13.08 -8.95
C SER A 177 -0.11 -12.53 -7.53
N LYS A 178 0.46 -11.35 -7.24
CA LYS A 178 0.29 -10.74 -5.91
C LYS A 178 0.13 -9.23 -5.97
N SER A 179 -1.12 -8.81 -5.75
CA SER A 179 -1.51 -7.42 -5.55
C SER A 179 -1.09 -6.95 -4.18
N MET A 180 -0.19 -5.98 -4.12
CA MET A 180 0.11 -5.24 -2.90
C MET A 180 -0.34 -3.81 -3.09
N MET A 181 -1.21 -3.34 -2.19
CA MET A 181 -1.59 -1.94 -2.16
C MET A 181 -0.85 -1.30 -0.98
N THR A 182 -0.04 -0.29 -1.22
CA THR A 182 0.60 0.44 -0.13
C THR A 182 0.21 1.91 -0.23
N THR A 183 -0.32 2.48 0.85
CA THR A 183 -0.45 3.93 0.94
C THR A 183 0.88 4.49 1.46
N LEU A 184 1.71 5.05 0.58
CA LEU A 184 3.00 5.64 0.97
C LEU A 184 2.95 7.16 0.97
N LEU A 185 3.79 7.76 1.79
CA LEU A 185 3.98 9.21 1.90
C LEU A 185 5.47 9.52 1.87
N PRO A 186 5.85 10.74 1.45
CA PRO A 186 7.16 11.07 0.88
C PRO A 186 8.37 10.59 1.67
N GLY A 187 9.47 10.24 0.99
CA GLY A 187 10.73 9.85 1.66
C GLY A 187 10.95 8.35 1.79
N ILE A 188 10.34 7.58 0.88
CA ILE A 188 10.55 6.15 0.69
C ILE A 188 11.17 5.94 -0.68
N SER A 189 12.18 5.08 -0.74
CA SER A 189 12.80 4.69 -2.00
C SER A 189 11.96 3.60 -2.66
N VAL A 190 11.43 3.87 -3.85
CA VAL A 190 10.81 2.83 -4.68
C VAL A 190 11.78 2.49 -5.81
N GLN A 191 12.35 1.30 -5.76
CA GLN A 191 13.24 0.77 -6.79
C GLN A 191 12.46 -0.11 -7.75
N VAL A 192 12.59 0.16 -9.05
CA VAL A 192 11.97 -0.62 -10.11
C VAL A 192 13.06 -1.23 -10.97
N ASP A 193 13.11 -2.55 -11.04
CA ASP A 193 13.94 -3.30 -11.96
C ASP A 193 13.08 -3.82 -13.12
N HIS A 194 13.28 -3.26 -14.31
CA HIS A 194 12.57 -3.68 -15.51
C HIS A 194 13.57 -3.98 -16.62
N ALA A 195 13.59 -5.22 -17.08
CA ALA A 195 14.50 -5.69 -18.13
C ALA A 195 15.99 -5.35 -17.86
N GLY A 196 16.42 -5.37 -16.60
CA GLY A 196 17.80 -5.07 -16.19
C GLY A 196 18.10 -3.58 -16.05
N VAL A 197 17.12 -2.70 -16.23
CA VAL A 197 17.24 -1.25 -15.96
C VAL A 197 16.68 -0.96 -14.58
N GLN A 198 17.52 -0.43 -13.69
CA GLN A 198 17.10 0.03 -12.37
C GLN A 198 16.74 1.51 -12.39
N THR A 199 15.53 1.83 -11.94
CA THR A 199 15.06 3.21 -11.75
C THR A 199 14.66 3.41 -10.29
N THR A 200 15.04 4.53 -9.70
CA THR A 200 14.57 4.95 -8.37
C THR A 200 13.54 6.05 -8.53
N LEU A 201 12.34 5.82 -7.99
CA LEU A 201 11.33 6.85 -7.84
C LEU A 201 11.51 7.50 -6.46
N ASP A 202 11.83 8.79 -6.45
CA ASP A 202 11.76 9.58 -5.22
C ASP A 202 10.29 9.91 -4.95
N THR A 203 9.76 9.39 -3.85
CA THR A 203 8.37 9.64 -3.43
C THR A 203 8.21 10.99 -2.74
N ARG A 204 9.28 11.77 -2.57
CA ARG A 204 9.21 13.16 -2.09
C ARG A 204 8.40 14.00 -3.09
N LEU A 205 7.16 14.34 -2.71
CA LEU A 205 6.40 15.39 -3.38
C LEU A 205 7.25 16.68 -3.34
N SER A 206 7.51 17.25 -4.51
CA SER A 206 8.32 18.46 -4.63
C SER A 206 7.64 19.62 -3.87
N GLU A 207 8.41 20.57 -3.32
CA GLU A 207 7.80 21.74 -2.67
C GLU A 207 6.94 22.58 -3.62
N SER A 208 7.20 22.52 -4.93
CA SER A 208 6.35 23.11 -5.98
C SER A 208 4.95 22.48 -6.07
N ASP A 209 4.73 21.28 -5.53
CA ASP A 209 3.41 20.65 -5.47
C ASP A 209 2.63 21.00 -4.19
N LYS A 210 3.27 21.72 -3.24
CA LYS A 210 2.66 22.05 -1.94
C LYS A 210 2.01 23.44 -1.90
N ASN A 211 2.35 24.32 -2.84
CA ASN A 211 1.75 25.65 -2.99
C ASN A 211 1.71 26.00 -4.49
N PRO A 212 0.57 25.84 -5.18
CA PRO A 212 0.37 26.55 -6.43
C PRO A 212 0.15 28.03 -6.09
N THR A 213 1.00 28.90 -6.64
CA THR A 213 0.73 30.35 -6.73
C THR A 213 -0.59 30.64 -7.41
#